data_AF-A0A0Q8PB99-F1
#
_entry.id   AF-A0A0Q8PB99-F1
#
_cell.length_a   1.000
_cell.length_b   1.000
_cell.length_c   1.000
_cell.angle_alpha   90.00
_cell.angle_beta   90.00
_cell.angle_gamma   90.00
#
_symmetry.space_group_name_H-M   'P 1'
#
loop_
_entity.id
_entity.type
_entity.pdbx_description
1 polymer ?
#
loop_
_entity_poly.entity_id
_entity_poly.type
_entity_poly.pdbx_seq_one_letter_code
_entity_poly.pdbx_strand_id
1 'polypeptide(L)'
;MNSALVALPKEWQAWINENLARSCKPDELESIMVRDGHFDAQLARAAIEEARRSSQGHGTTQPPSVQPMPRIDTGSNVIQALDRQVQVLLSLQAPRVILFGNVLSDEECDALIAYTDKRLQRSPVVSDKDGKTQVHAHRSSRGAMLQRGESELVARIENRIAALIDWPVENGEGLQVLRYEKGNEYRPHYDWFDASLPGPRKHLEHGGQRVATLIMYLSDVEEGGGTSFPNIGLQVQPKKGCAVFFLNTDSYGNPDHKTLHAGEPVERGVKVIATKWLRQSENR
;
A
#
# COMPACT_ATOMS: atom_id res chain seq x y z
N MET A 1 17.74 25.33 -3.20
CA MET A 1 17.73 24.44 -4.38
C MET A 1 17.36 25.30 -5.58
N ASN A 2 18.07 25.17 -6.70
CA ASN A 2 17.73 25.89 -7.94
C ASN A 2 16.39 25.37 -8.48
N SER A 3 15.50 26.27 -8.90
CA SER A 3 14.21 25.94 -9.50
C SER A 3 14.43 25.19 -10.83
N ALA A 4 13.81 24.02 -10.98
CA ALA A 4 13.88 23.20 -12.17
C ALA A 4 13.05 23.83 -13.31
N LEU A 5 11.93 24.48 -12.97
CA LEU A 5 11.11 25.21 -13.92
C LEU A 5 11.84 26.44 -14.47
N VAL A 6 12.52 27.21 -13.61
CA VAL A 6 13.29 28.39 -14.03
C VAL A 6 14.53 28.01 -14.84
N ALA A 7 15.01 26.77 -14.73
CA ALA A 7 16.11 26.25 -15.54
C ALA A 7 15.73 25.98 -17.01
N LEU A 8 14.44 25.96 -17.35
CA LEU A 8 13.96 25.79 -18.73
C LEU A 8 13.90 27.12 -19.49
N PRO A 9 13.96 27.12 -20.83
CA PRO A 9 13.62 28.29 -21.64
C PRO A 9 12.20 28.79 -21.35
N LYS A 10 11.97 30.12 -21.44
CA LYS A 10 10.67 30.75 -21.11
C LYS A 10 9.49 30.19 -21.89
N GLU A 11 9.71 29.81 -23.14
CA GLU A 11 8.70 29.18 -24.01
C GLU A 11 8.23 27.82 -23.45
N TRP A 12 9.14 27.02 -22.89
CA TRP A 12 8.81 25.74 -22.26
C TRP A 12 8.16 25.92 -20.89
N GLN A 13 8.56 26.94 -20.13
CA GLN A 13 7.85 27.31 -18.90
C GLN A 13 6.37 27.68 -19.20
N ALA A 14 6.13 28.51 -20.21
CA ALA A 14 4.78 28.88 -20.63
C ALA A 14 4.00 27.66 -21.15
N TRP A 15 4.63 26.84 -22.01
CA TRP A 15 4.02 25.64 -22.57
C TRP A 15 3.59 24.64 -21.49
N ILE A 16 4.43 24.36 -20.48
CA ILE A 16 4.07 23.48 -19.36
C ILE A 16 2.84 24.03 -18.63
N ASN A 17 2.86 25.32 -18.25
CA ASN A 17 1.76 25.95 -17.52
C ASN A 17 0.44 25.95 -18.32
N GLU A 18 0.49 26.24 -19.62
CA GLU A 18 -0.69 26.24 -20.50
C GLU A 18 -1.30 24.84 -20.66
N ASN A 19 -0.47 23.81 -20.83
CA ASN A 19 -0.99 22.45 -21.01
C ASN A 19 -1.48 21.85 -19.68
N LEU A 20 -0.85 22.18 -18.55
CA LEU A 20 -1.39 21.85 -17.23
C LEU A 20 -2.74 22.54 -16.99
N ALA A 21 -2.90 23.80 -17.39
CA ALA A 21 -4.19 24.51 -17.32
C ALA A 21 -5.28 23.86 -18.20
N ARG A 22 -4.88 23.15 -19.27
CA ARG A 22 -5.77 22.34 -20.13
C ARG A 22 -6.01 20.92 -19.60
N SER A 23 -5.55 20.60 -18.39
CA SER A 23 -5.64 19.27 -17.77
C SER A 23 -4.93 18.15 -18.54
N CYS A 24 -3.88 18.48 -19.32
CA CYS A 24 -3.01 17.49 -19.93
C CYS A 24 -2.25 16.69 -18.86
N LYS A 25 -2.04 15.39 -19.10
CA LYS A 25 -1.42 14.52 -18.09
C LYS A 25 0.10 14.80 -17.98
N PRO A 26 0.67 14.83 -16.76
CA PRO A 26 2.10 15.04 -16.57
C PRO A 26 3.00 14.08 -17.37
N ASP A 27 2.63 12.80 -17.46
CA ASP A 27 3.42 11.80 -18.20
C ASP A 27 3.41 12.07 -19.72
N GLU A 28 2.33 12.65 -20.25
CA GLU A 28 2.24 13.06 -21.66
C GLU A 28 3.11 14.30 -21.92
N LEU A 29 3.15 15.25 -20.97
CA LEU A 29 4.03 16.41 -21.03
C LEU A 29 5.51 16.01 -20.94
N GLU A 30 5.85 15.10 -20.02
CA GLU A 30 7.20 14.57 -19.86
C GLU A 30 7.66 13.91 -21.16
N SER A 31 6.81 13.05 -21.75
CA SER A 31 7.08 12.38 -23.02
C SER A 31 7.37 13.36 -24.17
N ILE A 32 6.69 14.52 -24.20
CA ILE A 32 6.92 15.55 -25.21
C ILE A 32 8.22 16.33 -24.93
N MET A 33 8.51 16.61 -23.67
CA MET A 33 9.72 17.34 -23.26
C MET A 33 11.01 16.55 -23.46
N VAL A 34 10.97 15.22 -23.31
CA VAL A 34 12.15 14.36 -23.51
C VAL A 34 12.32 13.92 -24.97
N ARG A 35 11.30 14.12 -25.82
CA ARG A 35 11.33 13.72 -27.23
C ARG A 35 12.49 14.42 -27.95
N ASP A 36 13.14 13.70 -28.86
CA ASP A 36 14.27 14.17 -29.65
C ASP A 36 15.44 14.75 -28.82
N GLY A 37 15.51 14.41 -27.52
CA GLY A 37 16.56 14.84 -26.61
C GLY A 37 16.47 16.30 -26.17
N HIS A 38 15.29 16.93 -26.26
CA HIS A 38 15.11 18.34 -25.90
C HIS A 38 15.46 18.63 -24.43
N PHE A 39 15.11 17.73 -23.50
CA PHE A 39 15.47 17.81 -22.08
C PHE A 39 15.75 16.44 -21.48
N ASP A 40 16.53 16.45 -20.40
CA ASP A 40 16.70 15.28 -19.53
C ASP A 40 15.38 14.95 -18.80
N ALA A 41 15.09 13.67 -18.62
CA ALA A 41 13.82 13.19 -18.03
C ALA A 41 13.66 13.64 -16.56
N GLN A 42 14.75 13.68 -15.80
CA GLN A 42 14.72 14.14 -14.42
C GLN A 42 14.42 15.64 -14.35
N LEU A 43 15.01 16.44 -15.26
CA LEU A 43 14.71 17.86 -15.36
C LEU A 43 13.26 18.12 -15.80
N ALA A 44 12.78 17.40 -16.81
CA ALA A 44 11.41 17.53 -17.30
C ALA A 44 10.37 17.21 -16.21
N ARG A 45 10.54 16.07 -15.53
CA ARG A 45 9.65 15.66 -14.44
C ARG A 45 9.68 16.65 -13.26
N ALA A 46 10.86 17.15 -12.90
CA ALA A 46 11.01 18.13 -11.83
C ALA A 46 10.33 19.48 -12.18
N ALA A 47 10.46 19.94 -13.43
CA ALA A 47 9.86 21.19 -13.88
C ALA A 47 8.33 21.10 -14.00
N ILE A 48 7.78 19.98 -14.50
CA ILE A 48 6.32 19.75 -14.58
C ILE A 48 5.71 19.72 -13.17
N GLU A 49 6.34 19.02 -12.23
CA GLU A 49 5.86 18.94 -10.85
C GLU A 49 5.97 20.29 -10.13
N GLU A 50 7.02 21.07 -10.39
CA GLU A 50 7.14 22.44 -9.88
C GLU A 50 6.05 23.37 -10.44
N ALA A 51 5.81 23.35 -11.75
CA ALA A 51 4.74 24.14 -12.39
C ALA A 51 3.35 23.78 -11.86
N ARG A 52 3.09 22.48 -11.65
CA ARG A 52 1.84 21.98 -11.08
C ARG A 52 1.61 22.54 -9.67
N ARG A 53 2.65 22.58 -8.83
CA ARG A 53 2.58 23.20 -7.50
C ARG A 53 2.34 24.70 -7.56
N SER A 54 2.97 25.41 -8.50
CA SER A 54 2.79 26.86 -8.69
C SER A 54 1.38 27.22 -9.19
N SER A 55 0.80 26.41 -10.09
CA SER A 55 -0.56 26.61 -10.61
C SER A 55 -1.66 26.38 -9.56
N GLN A 56 -1.38 25.60 -8.52
CA GLN A 56 -2.27 25.41 -7.38
C GLN A 56 -2.21 26.59 -6.38
N GLY A 57 -1.45 27.65 -6.67
CA GLY A 57 -1.17 28.76 -5.75
C GLY A 57 -1.96 30.06 -5.94
N HIS A 58 -2.97 30.14 -6.83
CA HIS A 58 -3.75 31.38 -7.05
C HIS A 58 -5.29 31.24 -7.03
N GLY A 59 -5.82 30.06 -6.68
CA GLY A 59 -7.14 29.99 -6.07
C GLY A 59 -6.98 30.18 -4.57
N THR A 60 -7.96 30.74 -3.87
CA THR A 60 -8.06 30.57 -2.41
C THR A 60 -8.34 29.09 -2.11
N THR A 61 -7.34 28.24 -2.32
CA THR A 61 -7.31 26.87 -1.87
C THR A 61 -6.42 26.86 -0.65
N GLN A 62 -6.98 26.42 0.47
CA GLN A 62 -6.22 26.03 1.65
C GLN A 62 -4.96 25.26 1.19
N PRO A 63 -3.80 25.41 1.88
CA PRO A 63 -2.65 24.55 1.61
C PRO A 63 -3.14 23.11 1.51
N PRO A 64 -2.65 22.28 0.56
CA PRO A 64 -3.12 20.91 0.41
C PRO A 64 -3.11 20.30 1.81
N SER A 65 -4.30 19.98 2.32
CA SER A 65 -4.41 19.47 3.68
C SER A 65 -3.53 18.23 3.72
N VAL A 66 -2.46 18.24 4.51
CA VAL A 66 -1.66 17.05 4.74
C VAL A 66 -2.67 16.00 5.19
N GLN A 67 -2.94 15.03 4.31
CA GLN A 67 -3.90 13.99 4.62
C GLN A 67 -3.38 13.28 5.86
N PRO A 68 -4.22 13.01 6.87
CA PRO A 68 -3.80 12.19 7.98
C PRO A 68 -3.31 10.86 7.41
N MET A 69 -2.13 10.44 7.83
CA MET A 69 -1.48 9.21 7.40
C MET A 69 -1.07 8.45 8.65
N PRO A 70 -1.04 7.11 8.59
CA PRO A 70 -0.47 6.30 9.66
C PRO A 70 0.93 6.78 10.07
N ARG A 71 1.19 6.89 11.37
CA ARG A 71 2.46 7.38 11.92
C ARG A 71 3.11 6.32 12.79
N ILE A 72 4.21 5.78 12.29
CA ILE A 72 5.03 4.84 13.05
C ILE A 72 6.36 5.51 13.36
N ASP A 73 6.62 5.76 14.65
CA ASP A 73 7.93 6.21 15.10
C ASP A 73 8.92 5.04 15.07
N THR A 74 9.87 5.09 14.13
CA THR A 74 10.93 4.10 13.98
C THR A 74 12.27 4.62 14.52
N GLY A 75 12.26 5.61 15.41
CA GLY A 75 13.46 6.09 16.12
C GLY A 75 13.96 5.10 17.18
N SER A 76 13.07 4.21 17.65
CA SER A 76 13.39 3.09 18.55
C SER A 76 13.32 1.76 17.80
N ASN A 77 14.16 0.80 18.22
CA ASN A 77 14.10 -0.59 17.73
C ASN A 77 12.94 -1.39 18.33
N VAL A 78 12.24 -0.85 19.33
CA VAL A 78 11.08 -1.47 19.97
C VAL A 78 9.96 -0.45 20.15
N ILE A 79 8.75 -0.85 19.80
CA ILE A 79 7.51 -0.08 19.98
C ILE A 79 6.61 -0.86 20.94
N GLN A 80 6.13 -0.20 22.00
CA GLN A 80 5.12 -0.76 22.88
C GLN A 80 3.74 -0.59 22.24
N ALA A 81 3.15 -1.66 21.76
CA ALA A 81 1.80 -1.69 21.21
C ALA A 81 0.88 -2.44 22.17
N LEU A 82 0.24 -1.70 23.08
CA LEU A 82 -0.65 -2.22 24.13
C LEU A 82 -0.02 -3.38 24.93
N ASP A 83 -0.41 -4.61 24.60
CA ASP A 83 -0.02 -5.85 25.26
C ASP A 83 1.29 -6.46 24.72
N ARG A 84 1.95 -5.82 23.75
CA ARG A 84 3.12 -6.40 23.07
C ARG A 84 4.25 -5.41 22.80
N GLN A 85 5.49 -5.89 22.96
CA GLN A 85 6.70 -5.19 22.50
C GLN A 85 7.04 -5.65 21.08
N VAL A 86 6.77 -4.78 20.11
CA VAL A 86 7.00 -5.04 18.69
C VAL A 86 8.38 -4.52 18.31
N GLN A 87 9.15 -5.33 17.59
CA GLN A 87 10.50 -4.98 17.15
C GLN A 87 10.44 -4.30 15.78
N VAL A 88 11.23 -3.25 15.58
CA VAL A 88 11.48 -2.66 14.26
C VAL A 88 12.75 -3.29 13.70
N LEU A 89 12.61 -4.14 12.67
CA LEU A 89 13.71 -4.91 12.09
C LEU A 89 14.31 -4.24 10.84
N LEU A 90 13.49 -3.49 10.10
CA LEU A 90 13.90 -2.70 8.94
C LEU A 90 12.97 -1.51 8.78
N SER A 91 13.51 -0.35 8.38
CA SER A 91 12.73 0.85 8.06
C SER A 91 13.28 1.51 6.78
N LEU A 92 12.57 1.37 5.68
CA LEU A 92 12.79 2.08 4.43
C LEU A 92 11.96 3.36 4.42
N GLN A 93 12.57 4.49 4.08
CA GLN A 93 11.92 5.80 4.16
C GLN A 93 11.07 6.14 2.92
N ALA A 94 11.52 5.74 1.73
CA ALA A 94 10.87 6.10 0.47
C ALA A 94 11.00 4.96 -0.58
N PRO A 95 9.93 4.20 -0.86
CA PRO A 95 8.62 4.26 -0.19
C PRO A 95 8.73 3.84 1.28
N ARG A 96 7.76 4.25 2.09
CA ARG A 96 7.74 3.87 3.51
C ARG A 96 7.40 2.39 3.63
N VAL A 97 8.39 1.56 3.97
CA VAL A 97 8.23 0.12 4.22
C VAL A 97 8.91 -0.23 5.54
N ILE A 98 8.23 -0.94 6.43
CA ILE A 98 8.74 -1.33 7.74
C ILE A 98 8.55 -2.83 7.92
N LEU A 99 9.61 -3.53 8.33
CA LEU A 99 9.51 -4.91 8.80
C LEU A 99 9.44 -4.91 10.31
N PHE A 100 8.36 -5.48 10.84
CA PHE A 100 8.16 -5.67 12.26
C PHE A 100 8.42 -7.13 12.67
N GLY A 101 9.06 -7.31 13.81
CA GLY A 101 9.13 -8.58 14.53
C GLY A 101 8.18 -8.61 15.72
N ASN A 102 7.73 -9.80 16.10
CA ASN A 102 6.93 -10.01 17.31
C ASN A 102 5.59 -9.25 17.34
N VAL A 103 4.92 -9.10 16.19
CA VAL A 103 3.59 -8.46 16.09
C VAL A 103 2.49 -9.37 16.64
N LEU A 104 2.61 -10.66 16.35
CA LEU A 104 1.73 -11.72 16.84
C LEU A 104 2.54 -12.76 17.62
N SER A 105 1.92 -13.41 18.60
CA SER A 105 2.48 -14.63 19.20
C SER A 105 2.26 -15.83 18.30
N ASP A 106 3.00 -16.90 18.55
CA ASP A 106 2.80 -18.17 17.83
C ASP A 106 1.39 -18.71 18.06
N GLU A 107 0.87 -18.58 19.29
CA GLU A 107 -0.49 -18.99 19.66
C GLU A 107 -1.55 -18.14 18.95
N GLU A 108 -1.35 -16.83 18.80
CA GLU A 108 -2.26 -15.96 18.05
C GLU A 108 -2.28 -16.30 16.57
N CYS A 109 -1.11 -16.59 15.99
CA CYS A 109 -0.99 -17.06 14.62
C CYS A 109 -1.76 -18.37 14.43
N ASP A 110 -1.52 -19.36 15.28
CA ASP A 110 -2.17 -20.68 15.17
C ASP A 110 -3.69 -20.59 15.41
N ALA A 111 -4.11 -19.76 16.35
CA ALA A 111 -5.53 -19.53 16.62
C ALA A 111 -6.24 -18.85 15.44
N LEU A 112 -5.62 -17.86 14.78
CA LEU A 112 -6.19 -17.25 13.57
C LEU A 112 -6.30 -18.23 12.40
N ILE A 113 -5.27 -19.07 12.21
CA ILE A 113 -5.30 -20.13 11.18
C ILE A 113 -6.47 -21.08 11.47
N ALA A 114 -6.56 -21.61 12.70
CA ALA A 114 -7.61 -22.55 13.08
C ALA A 114 -9.02 -21.94 12.95
N TYR A 115 -9.18 -20.67 13.33
CA TYR A 115 -10.46 -19.95 13.23
C TYR A 115 -10.96 -19.81 11.79
N THR A 116 -10.05 -19.72 10.82
CA THR A 116 -10.38 -19.47 9.42
C THR A 116 -10.36 -20.70 8.52
N ASP A 117 -9.76 -21.81 8.95
CA ASP A 117 -9.48 -22.98 8.10
C ASP A 117 -10.73 -23.52 7.38
N LYS A 118 -11.86 -23.64 8.10
CA LYS A 118 -13.13 -24.13 7.55
C LYS A 118 -13.85 -23.14 6.62
N ARG A 119 -13.42 -21.88 6.59
CA ARG A 119 -14.02 -20.78 5.81
C ARG A 119 -13.22 -20.43 4.55
N LEU A 120 -12.06 -21.06 4.34
CA LEU A 120 -11.17 -20.74 3.23
C LEU A 120 -11.81 -21.07 1.88
N GLN A 121 -12.16 -20.05 1.11
CA GLN A 121 -12.65 -20.15 -0.26
C GLN A 121 -11.65 -19.55 -1.24
N ARG A 122 -11.83 -19.76 -2.55
CA ARG A 122 -10.93 -19.16 -3.54
C ARG A 122 -10.92 -17.63 -3.41
N SER A 123 -9.74 -17.03 -3.27
CA SER A 123 -9.63 -15.59 -3.03
C SER A 123 -10.02 -14.78 -4.28
N PRO A 124 -10.92 -13.79 -4.17
CA PRO A 124 -11.25 -12.92 -5.28
C PRO A 124 -10.25 -11.76 -5.46
N VAL A 125 -10.32 -11.12 -6.62
CA VAL A 125 -9.69 -9.86 -7.01
C VAL A 125 -10.80 -8.86 -7.37
N VAL A 126 -10.58 -7.56 -7.16
CA VAL A 126 -11.53 -6.51 -7.58
C VAL A 126 -11.45 -6.33 -9.10
N SER A 127 -12.60 -6.42 -9.77
CA SER A 127 -12.71 -6.19 -11.21
C SER A 127 -12.69 -4.70 -11.55
N ASP A 128 -11.80 -4.31 -12.46
CA ASP A 128 -11.65 -2.93 -12.93
C ASP A 128 -12.91 -2.39 -13.61
N LYS A 129 -13.69 -3.27 -14.25
CA LYS A 129 -14.86 -2.89 -15.05
C LYS A 129 -16.06 -2.48 -14.20
N ASP A 130 -16.34 -3.24 -13.15
CA ASP A 130 -17.59 -3.12 -12.40
C ASP A 130 -17.43 -3.00 -10.88
N GLY A 131 -16.21 -3.21 -10.38
CA GLY A 131 -15.85 -3.14 -8.96
C GLY A 131 -16.23 -4.40 -8.18
N LYS A 132 -16.77 -5.43 -8.84
CA LYS A 132 -17.15 -6.68 -8.18
C LYS A 132 -15.93 -7.54 -7.89
N THR A 133 -16.02 -8.33 -6.82
CA THR A 133 -15.02 -9.35 -6.50
C THR A 133 -15.20 -10.56 -7.43
N GLN A 134 -14.14 -10.96 -8.13
CA GLN A 134 -14.14 -12.09 -9.06
C GLN A 134 -12.92 -12.99 -8.83
N VAL A 135 -13.08 -14.30 -9.02
CA VAL A 135 -11.96 -15.23 -9.00
C VAL A 135 -11.13 -15.03 -10.27
N HIS A 136 -9.84 -14.73 -10.13
CA HIS A 136 -8.92 -14.55 -11.26
C HIS A 136 -7.69 -15.43 -11.11
N ALA A 137 -7.11 -15.89 -12.23
CA ALA A 137 -5.88 -16.69 -12.22
C ALA A 137 -4.66 -15.94 -11.66
N HIS A 138 -4.73 -14.60 -11.58
CA HIS A 138 -3.66 -13.75 -11.06
C HIS A 138 -3.45 -13.87 -9.55
N ARG A 139 -4.45 -14.39 -8.82
CA ARG A 139 -4.37 -14.67 -7.40
C ARG A 139 -4.80 -16.11 -7.16
N SER A 140 -3.87 -16.94 -6.71
CA SER A 140 -4.13 -18.37 -6.57
C SER A 140 -4.23 -18.86 -5.13
N SER A 141 -4.43 -17.96 -4.16
CA SER A 141 -4.71 -18.32 -2.77
C SER A 141 -6.13 -18.79 -2.52
N ARG A 142 -6.33 -19.40 -1.36
CA ARG A 142 -7.63 -19.46 -0.69
C ARG A 142 -7.64 -18.47 0.47
N GLY A 143 -8.76 -17.88 0.81
CA GLY A 143 -8.85 -16.94 1.92
C GLY A 143 -10.23 -16.85 2.54
N ALA A 144 -10.26 -16.23 3.71
CA ALA A 144 -11.46 -15.86 4.44
C ALA A 144 -11.36 -14.38 4.81
N MET A 145 -12.45 -13.63 4.60
CA MET A 145 -12.59 -12.28 5.11
C MET A 145 -13.30 -12.35 6.47
N LEU A 146 -12.71 -11.73 7.48
CA LEU A 146 -13.29 -11.58 8.80
C LEU A 146 -13.95 -10.21 8.91
N GLN A 147 -15.01 -10.09 9.69
CA GLN A 147 -15.52 -8.79 10.12
C GLN A 147 -14.56 -8.15 11.13
N ARG A 148 -14.57 -6.81 11.20
CA ARG A 148 -13.84 -6.09 12.25
C ARG A 148 -14.40 -6.49 13.62
N GLY A 149 -13.51 -6.84 14.54
CA GLY A 149 -13.89 -7.31 15.89
C GLY A 149 -14.72 -8.59 15.91
N GLU A 150 -14.68 -9.44 14.88
CA GLU A 150 -15.54 -10.64 14.77
C GLU A 150 -15.38 -11.63 15.95
N SER A 151 -14.22 -11.63 16.61
CA SER A 151 -13.96 -12.36 17.84
C SER A 151 -13.05 -11.56 18.77
N GLU A 152 -12.96 -11.94 20.05
CA GLU A 152 -12.04 -11.30 21.00
C GLU A 152 -10.58 -11.35 20.55
N LEU A 153 -10.16 -12.45 19.90
CA LEU A 153 -8.83 -12.58 19.30
C LEU A 153 -8.62 -11.54 18.20
N VAL A 154 -9.56 -11.43 17.26
CA VAL A 154 -9.49 -10.48 16.15
C VAL A 154 -9.49 -9.04 16.69
N ALA A 155 -10.39 -8.71 17.61
CA ALA A 155 -10.47 -7.38 18.21
C ALA A 155 -9.16 -6.99 18.93
N ARG A 156 -8.56 -7.91 19.70
CA ARG A 156 -7.27 -7.68 20.37
C ARG A 156 -6.16 -7.39 19.36
N ILE A 157 -6.07 -8.18 18.29
CA ILE A 157 -5.07 -7.97 17.23
C ILE A 157 -5.29 -6.63 16.52
N GLU A 158 -6.53 -6.28 16.17
CA GLU A 158 -6.85 -5.02 15.50
C GLU A 158 -6.55 -3.79 16.38
N ASN A 159 -6.85 -3.86 17.68
CA ASN A 159 -6.47 -2.81 18.63
C ASN A 159 -4.96 -2.66 18.76
N ARG A 160 -4.21 -3.77 18.77
CA ARG A 160 -2.73 -3.74 18.76
C ARG A 160 -2.20 -3.10 17.48
N ILE A 161 -2.76 -3.44 16.32
CA ILE A 161 -2.38 -2.85 15.03
C ILE A 161 -2.62 -1.34 15.07
N ALA A 162 -3.79 -0.90 15.56
CA ALA A 162 -4.11 0.52 15.67
C ALA A 162 -3.12 1.28 16.56
N ALA A 163 -2.75 0.71 17.71
CA ALA A 163 -1.76 1.30 18.60
C ALA A 163 -0.34 1.29 18.01
N LEU A 164 0.04 0.24 17.28
CA LEU A 164 1.36 0.12 16.64
C LEU A 164 1.54 1.14 15.51
N ILE A 165 0.47 1.40 14.76
CA ILE A 165 0.51 2.15 13.50
C ILE A 165 -0.01 3.60 13.67
N ASP A 166 -0.53 3.93 14.85
CA ASP A 166 -1.19 5.19 15.18
C ASP A 166 -2.29 5.52 14.16
N TRP A 167 -3.25 4.59 14.04
CA TRP A 167 -4.37 4.71 13.10
C TRP A 167 -5.64 4.11 13.69
N PRO A 168 -6.82 4.76 13.58
CA PRO A 168 -8.05 4.26 14.19
C PRO A 168 -8.44 2.86 13.69
N VAL A 169 -8.98 2.03 14.57
CA VAL A 169 -9.42 0.67 14.25
C VAL A 169 -10.54 0.69 13.21
N GLU A 170 -11.40 1.70 13.26
CA GLU A 170 -12.55 1.91 12.39
C GLU A 170 -12.14 2.26 10.95
N ASN A 171 -10.93 2.78 10.77
CA ASN A 171 -10.33 2.98 9.46
C ASN A 171 -9.74 1.69 8.89
N GLY A 172 -9.73 0.58 9.64
CA GLY A 172 -9.31 -0.72 9.13
C GLY A 172 -10.45 -1.48 8.46
N GLU A 173 -10.19 -2.03 7.28
CA GLU A 173 -10.99 -3.16 6.76
C GLU A 173 -10.84 -4.38 7.69
N GLY A 174 -11.76 -5.33 7.63
CA GLY A 174 -11.61 -6.59 8.38
C GLY A 174 -10.37 -7.39 7.94
N LEU A 175 -9.86 -8.25 8.82
CA LEU A 175 -8.70 -9.08 8.50
C LEU A 175 -9.01 -10.06 7.36
N GLN A 176 -8.14 -10.09 6.35
CA GLN A 176 -8.17 -11.10 5.30
C GLN A 176 -7.10 -12.16 5.55
N VAL A 177 -7.52 -13.36 5.94
CA VAL A 177 -6.60 -14.52 6.09
C VAL A 177 -6.49 -15.24 4.76
N LEU A 178 -5.26 -15.55 4.34
CA LEU A 178 -4.93 -16.12 3.04
C LEU A 178 -3.94 -17.26 3.18
N ARG A 179 -4.22 -18.37 2.51
CA ARG A 179 -3.42 -19.59 2.46
C ARG A 179 -2.94 -19.83 1.03
N TYR A 180 -1.65 -20.04 0.88
CA TYR A 180 -0.96 -20.35 -0.36
C TYR A 180 -0.27 -21.71 -0.19
N GLU A 181 -0.71 -22.68 -0.98
CA GLU A 181 -0.05 -23.98 -1.12
C GLU A 181 1.12 -23.88 -2.10
N LYS A 182 1.90 -24.96 -2.27
CA LYS A 182 2.97 -25.03 -3.26
C LYS A 182 2.51 -24.56 -4.65
N GLY A 183 3.30 -23.69 -5.27
CA GLY A 183 3.05 -23.07 -6.56
C GLY A 183 1.99 -21.96 -6.56
N ASN A 184 1.33 -21.67 -5.43
CA ASN A 184 0.41 -20.55 -5.36
C ASN A 184 1.18 -19.23 -5.24
N GLU A 185 0.68 -18.21 -5.94
CA GLU A 185 1.25 -16.86 -5.97
C GLU A 185 0.14 -15.81 -5.91
N TYR A 186 0.56 -14.55 -5.78
CA TYR A 186 -0.23 -13.40 -6.16
C TYR A 186 0.65 -12.47 -7.00
N ARG A 187 0.30 -12.32 -8.28
CA ARG A 187 1.05 -11.49 -9.23
C ARG A 187 1.17 -10.03 -8.76
N PRO A 188 2.17 -9.28 -9.28
CA PRO A 188 2.36 -7.87 -8.95
C PRO A 188 1.07 -7.05 -9.09
N HIS A 189 0.74 -6.32 -8.03
CA HIS A 189 -0.45 -5.48 -7.95
C HIS A 189 -0.25 -4.32 -6.98
N TYR A 190 -1.23 -3.43 -6.96
CA TYR A 190 -1.34 -2.35 -5.99
C TYR A 190 -2.50 -2.62 -5.05
N ASP A 191 -2.35 -2.19 -3.80
CA ASP A 191 -3.45 -2.25 -2.83
C ASP A 191 -4.32 -0.99 -2.86
N TRP A 192 -3.81 0.13 -3.38
CA TRP A 192 -4.60 1.33 -3.60
C TRP A 192 -5.56 1.17 -4.78
N PHE A 193 -6.63 1.95 -4.78
CA PHE A 193 -7.64 1.98 -5.83
C PHE A 193 -7.32 3.05 -6.87
N ASP A 194 -7.33 2.67 -8.15
CA ASP A 194 -7.21 3.61 -9.26
C ASP A 194 -8.53 4.36 -9.49
N ALA A 195 -8.57 5.64 -9.09
CA ALA A 195 -9.75 6.49 -9.22
C ALA A 195 -10.21 6.72 -10.68
N SER A 196 -9.34 6.47 -11.67
CA SER A 196 -9.67 6.59 -13.09
C SER A 196 -10.57 5.44 -13.56
N LEU A 197 -10.52 4.28 -12.88
CA LEU A 197 -11.26 3.09 -13.25
C LEU A 197 -12.66 3.05 -12.60
N PRO A 198 -13.72 2.68 -13.35
CA PRO A 198 -15.09 2.69 -12.84
C PRO A 198 -15.32 1.76 -11.63
N GLY A 199 -14.67 0.59 -11.61
CA GLY A 199 -14.80 -0.37 -10.53
C GLY A 199 -14.20 0.11 -9.21
N PRO A 200 -12.88 0.38 -9.17
CA PRO A 200 -12.19 0.91 -7.99
C PRO A 200 -12.78 2.23 -7.47
N ARG A 201 -13.34 3.09 -8.33
CA ARG A 201 -14.03 4.32 -7.90
C ARG A 201 -15.17 4.06 -6.91
N LYS A 202 -15.93 2.97 -7.07
CA LYS A 202 -17.00 2.61 -6.11
C LYS A 202 -16.46 2.26 -4.73
N HIS A 203 -15.26 1.67 -4.67
CA HIS A 203 -14.61 1.37 -3.40
C HIS A 203 -14.14 2.64 -2.70
N LEU A 204 -13.76 3.69 -3.43
CA LEU A 204 -13.38 4.98 -2.85
C LEU A 204 -14.54 5.67 -2.11
N GLU A 205 -15.79 5.38 -2.45
CA GLU A 205 -16.98 5.95 -1.78
C GLU A 205 -17.13 5.49 -0.32
N HIS A 206 -16.51 4.36 0.05
CA HIS A 206 -16.64 3.74 1.38
C HIS A 206 -15.28 3.67 2.07
N GLY A 207 -14.89 4.71 2.82
CA GLY A 207 -13.60 4.78 3.52
C GLY A 207 -12.46 5.46 2.74
N GLY A 208 -12.71 5.96 1.53
CA GLY A 208 -11.70 6.71 0.75
C GLY A 208 -10.64 5.80 0.12
N GLN A 209 -9.37 6.23 0.10
CA GLN A 209 -8.26 5.42 -0.41
C GLN A 209 -7.76 4.41 0.63
N ARG A 210 -7.19 3.27 0.21
CA ARG A 210 -6.33 2.44 1.07
C ARG A 210 -4.99 3.15 1.20
N VAL A 211 -4.71 3.75 2.35
CA VAL A 211 -3.50 4.55 2.60
C VAL A 211 -2.31 3.70 3.03
N ALA A 212 -2.55 2.50 3.57
CA ALA A 212 -1.50 1.59 3.98
C ALA A 212 -1.97 0.13 4.04
N THR A 213 -1.00 -0.78 4.06
CA THR A 213 -1.21 -2.22 4.19
C THR A 213 -0.28 -2.78 5.27
N LEU A 214 -0.80 -3.68 6.10
CA LEU A 214 -0.03 -4.55 6.98
C LEU A 214 -0.27 -6.01 6.58
N ILE A 215 0.80 -6.72 6.21
CA ILE A 215 0.79 -8.16 5.95
C ILE A 215 1.49 -8.86 7.10
N MET A 216 0.73 -9.61 7.90
CA MET A 216 1.24 -10.42 9.01
C MET A 216 1.44 -11.86 8.55
N TYR A 217 2.60 -12.44 8.85
CA TYR A 217 2.93 -13.82 8.51
C TYR A 217 2.49 -14.74 9.66
N LEU A 218 1.58 -15.67 9.37
CA LEU A 218 1.02 -16.60 10.35
C LEU A 218 1.73 -17.97 10.35
N SER A 219 2.55 -18.25 9.35
CA SER A 219 3.37 -19.46 9.28
C SER A 219 4.80 -19.12 8.84
N ASP A 220 5.73 -19.97 9.25
CA ASP A 220 7.05 -20.05 8.62
C ASP A 220 6.89 -20.78 7.27
N VAL A 221 7.60 -20.32 6.25
CA VAL A 221 7.63 -20.96 4.94
C VAL A 221 9.03 -21.48 4.70
N GLU A 222 9.13 -22.73 4.24
CA GLU A 222 10.43 -23.39 4.09
C GLU A 222 11.22 -22.82 2.90
N GLU A 223 10.53 -22.50 1.79
CA GLU A 223 11.14 -21.96 0.58
C GLU A 223 10.12 -21.21 -0.28
N GLY A 224 10.53 -20.08 -0.86
CA GLY A 224 9.64 -19.21 -1.64
C GLY A 224 8.65 -18.43 -0.76
N GLY A 225 7.56 -17.95 -1.35
CA GLY A 225 6.49 -17.28 -0.62
C GLY A 225 6.83 -15.87 -0.10
N GLY A 226 7.94 -15.28 -0.54
CA GLY A 226 8.31 -13.91 -0.20
C GLY A 226 7.26 -12.86 -0.59
N THR A 227 7.24 -11.73 0.10
CA THR A 227 6.53 -10.53 -0.35
C THR A 227 7.55 -9.66 -1.08
N SER A 228 7.44 -9.56 -2.41
CA SER A 228 8.39 -8.80 -3.23
C SER A 228 7.85 -7.42 -3.60
N PHE A 229 8.74 -6.44 -3.69
CA PHE A 229 8.49 -5.09 -4.18
C PHE A 229 9.44 -4.84 -5.37
N PRO A 230 9.08 -5.28 -6.58
CA PRO A 230 10.00 -5.32 -7.73
C PRO A 230 10.57 -3.94 -8.10
N ASN A 231 9.77 -2.88 -7.99
CA ASN A 231 10.18 -1.52 -8.36
C ASN A 231 11.27 -0.93 -7.45
N ILE A 232 11.55 -1.55 -6.30
CA ILE A 232 12.56 -1.10 -5.35
C ILE A 232 13.57 -2.20 -4.99
N GLY A 233 13.50 -3.37 -5.64
CA GLY A 233 14.41 -4.50 -5.38
C GLY A 233 14.36 -5.05 -3.96
N LEU A 234 13.23 -4.90 -3.25
CA LEU A 234 13.05 -5.40 -1.88
C LEU A 234 12.25 -6.71 -1.90
N GLN A 235 12.67 -7.68 -1.08
CA GLN A 235 11.91 -8.88 -0.81
C GLN A 235 11.90 -9.15 0.70
N VAL A 236 10.74 -9.41 1.26
CA VAL A 236 10.56 -9.79 2.67
C VAL A 236 10.19 -11.27 2.75
N GLN A 237 11.00 -12.05 3.44
CA GLN A 237 10.71 -13.47 3.67
C GLN A 237 9.65 -13.64 4.77
N PRO A 238 8.71 -14.58 4.60
CA PRO A 238 7.68 -14.85 5.59
C PRO A 238 8.30 -15.51 6.82
N LYS A 239 8.15 -14.85 7.97
CA LYS A 239 8.57 -15.37 9.27
C LYS A 239 7.40 -15.27 10.24
N LYS A 240 6.99 -16.38 10.85
CA LYS A 240 5.83 -16.43 11.75
C LYS A 240 5.92 -15.34 12.82
N GLY A 241 4.81 -14.63 13.05
CA GLY A 241 4.71 -13.54 14.03
C GLY A 241 5.27 -12.19 13.57
N CYS A 242 6.02 -12.14 12.46
CA CYS A 242 6.47 -10.89 11.85
C CYS A 242 5.40 -10.29 10.93
N ALA A 243 5.55 -9.01 10.61
CA ALA A 243 4.69 -8.33 9.65
C ALA A 243 5.46 -7.31 8.80
N VAL A 244 5.08 -7.16 7.53
CA VAL A 244 5.54 -6.05 6.70
C VAL A 244 4.42 -5.01 6.59
N PHE A 245 4.77 -3.78 6.92
CA PHE A 245 3.94 -2.60 6.74
C PHE A 245 4.46 -1.78 5.58
N PHE A 246 3.56 -1.20 4.79
CA PHE A 246 3.91 -0.18 3.82
C PHE A 246 2.79 0.83 3.62
N LEU A 247 3.16 2.08 3.35
CA LEU A 247 2.21 3.09 2.88
C LEU A 247 1.91 2.82 1.41
N ASN A 248 0.64 2.90 1.03
CA ASN A 248 0.17 2.78 -0.35
C ASN A 248 0.14 4.13 -1.07
N THR A 249 0.26 5.22 -0.32
CA THR A 249 0.26 6.59 -0.85
C THR A 249 1.50 7.35 -0.42
N ASP A 250 1.89 8.34 -1.23
CA ASP A 250 2.96 9.28 -0.93
C ASP A 250 2.58 10.25 0.20
N SER A 251 3.50 11.15 0.56
CA SER A 251 3.30 12.17 1.61
C SER A 251 2.19 13.19 1.30
N TYR A 252 1.69 13.21 0.07
CA TYR A 252 0.61 14.08 -0.39
C TYR A 252 -0.72 13.31 -0.52
N GLY A 253 -0.74 12.01 -0.20
CA GLY A 253 -1.92 11.15 -0.30
C GLY A 253 -2.19 10.60 -1.71
N ASN A 254 -1.25 10.76 -2.65
CA ASN A 254 -1.39 10.18 -3.99
C ASN A 254 -0.96 8.71 -3.98
N PRO A 255 -1.59 7.82 -4.78
CA PRO A 255 -1.10 6.46 -5.00
C PRO A 255 0.40 6.39 -5.30
N ASP A 256 1.15 5.58 -4.53
CA ASP A 256 2.59 5.43 -4.72
C ASP A 256 2.89 4.19 -5.58
N HIS A 257 3.36 4.41 -6.80
CA HIS A 257 3.70 3.35 -7.74
C HIS A 257 4.92 2.51 -7.35
N LYS A 258 5.74 2.97 -6.38
CA LYS A 258 6.87 2.20 -5.84
C LYS A 258 6.41 1.05 -4.93
N THR A 259 5.13 1.05 -4.55
CA THR A 259 4.52 0.04 -3.67
C THR A 259 3.94 -1.14 -4.43
N LEU A 260 4.21 -1.23 -5.74
CA LEU A 260 3.91 -2.43 -6.53
C LEU A 260 4.53 -3.62 -5.82
N HIS A 261 3.71 -4.61 -5.47
CA HIS A 261 4.15 -5.75 -4.69
C HIS A 261 3.47 -7.04 -5.13
N ALA A 262 4.11 -8.16 -4.82
CA ALA A 262 3.62 -9.49 -5.17
C ALA A 262 3.83 -10.47 -4.02
N GLY A 263 3.05 -11.55 -4.03
CA GLY A 263 3.32 -12.74 -3.25
C GLY A 263 4.02 -13.75 -4.16
N GLU A 264 5.32 -13.94 -3.97
CA GLU A 264 6.12 -14.91 -4.73
C GLU A 264 5.56 -16.33 -4.59
N PRO A 265 5.75 -17.20 -5.59
CA PRO A 265 5.36 -18.60 -5.51
C PRO A 265 5.92 -19.29 -4.26
N VAL A 266 5.09 -20.09 -3.59
CA VAL A 266 5.56 -20.99 -2.54
C VAL A 266 6.23 -22.19 -3.19
N GLU A 267 7.51 -22.44 -2.90
CA GLU A 267 8.24 -23.57 -3.47
C GLU A 267 8.15 -24.80 -2.56
N ARG A 268 8.26 -24.58 -1.24
CA ARG A 268 8.09 -25.61 -0.20
C ARG A 268 7.44 -25.05 1.07
N GLY A 269 6.64 -25.90 1.70
CA GLY A 269 5.82 -25.54 2.86
C GLY A 269 4.49 -24.91 2.48
N VAL A 270 3.87 -24.21 3.43
CA VAL A 270 2.58 -23.52 3.26
C VAL A 270 2.71 -22.10 3.83
N LYS A 271 2.35 -21.10 3.03
CA LYS A 271 2.30 -19.71 3.48
C LYS A 271 0.89 -19.37 3.92
N VAL A 272 0.75 -18.91 5.17
CA VAL A 272 -0.48 -18.30 5.66
C VAL A 272 -0.19 -16.87 6.12
N ILE A 273 -1.00 -15.92 5.67
CA ILE A 273 -0.90 -14.51 6.05
C ILE A 273 -2.25 -13.95 6.49
N ALA A 274 -2.23 -12.93 7.34
CA ALA A 274 -3.37 -12.05 7.59
C ALA A 274 -3.04 -10.65 7.06
N THR A 275 -3.89 -10.12 6.19
CA THR A 275 -3.74 -8.78 5.61
C THR A 275 -4.73 -7.82 6.27
N LYS A 276 -4.26 -6.64 6.65
CA LYS A 276 -5.06 -5.52 7.13
C LYS A 276 -4.84 -4.34 6.20
N TRP A 277 -5.91 -3.89 5.54
CA TRP A 277 -5.89 -2.66 4.76
C TRP A 277 -6.41 -1.50 5.60
N LEU A 278 -5.70 -0.37 5.54
CA LEU A 278 -6.03 0.85 6.27
C LEU A 278 -6.57 1.89 5.30
N ARG A 279 -7.75 2.42 5.63
CA ARG A 279 -8.54 3.35 4.84
C ARG A 279 -8.30 4.78 5.31
N GLN A 280 -8.45 5.73 4.39
CA GLN A 280 -8.26 7.16 4.64
C GLN A 280 -9.26 7.69 5.66
N SER A 281 -10.50 7.20 5.62
CA SER A 281 -11.56 7.54 6.56
C SER A 281 -12.18 6.28 7.15
N GLU A 282 -13.11 6.47 8.09
CA GLU A 282 -13.90 5.39 8.68
C GLU A 282 -14.47 4.48 7.58
N ASN A 283 -14.24 3.18 7.71
CA ASN A 283 -14.71 2.17 6.79
C ASN A 283 -16.00 1.57 7.36
N ARG A 284 -17.13 2.10 6.87
CA ARG A 284 -18.49 1.69 7.24
C ARG A 284 -19.03 0.59 6.34
#